data_AF-A0A1H9DW67-F1
#
_entry.id   AF-A0A1H9DW67-F1
#
_cell.length_a   1.000
_cell.length_b   1.000
_cell.length_c   1.000
_cell.angle_alpha   90.00
_cell.angle_beta   90.00
_cell.angle_gamma   90.00
#
_symmetry.space_group_name_H-M   'P 1'
#
loop_
_entity.id
_entity.type
_entity.pdbx_description
1 polymer ?
#
loop_
_entity_poly.entity_id
_entity_poly.type
_entity_poly.pdbx_seq_one_letter_code
_entity_poly.pdbx_strand_id
1 'polypeptide(L)'
;MRANEKVLVIENTELRKHNTGSDKWDRYLDDYNNYVKEYNKHYLNALKGDERSISLYPYMKEKWEELKKRLIKAYNNKRLSDRQIRRVVKINMKIVKACFK
;
A
#
# COMPACT_ATOMS: atom_id res chain seq x y z
N MET A 1 -38.30 -6.59 34.38
CA MET A 1 -37.55 -7.17 33.23
C MET A 1 -36.60 -6.11 32.68
N ARG A 2 -35.33 -6.09 33.11
CA ARG A 2 -34.33 -5.05 32.71
C ARG A 2 -32.91 -5.62 32.53
N ALA A 3 -32.79 -6.94 32.38
CA ALA A 3 -31.51 -7.62 32.19
C ALA A 3 -31.14 -7.75 30.70
N ASN A 4 -32.13 -7.80 29.81
CA ASN A 4 -31.91 -8.21 28.42
C ASN A 4 -31.33 -7.08 27.54
N GLU A 5 -31.58 -5.81 27.88
CA GLU A 5 -31.09 -4.67 27.11
C GLU A 5 -29.58 -4.43 27.32
N LYS A 6 -29.08 -4.68 28.53
CA LYS A 6 -27.64 -4.56 28.82
C LYS A 6 -26.82 -5.68 28.16
N VAL A 7 -27.35 -6.89 28.07
CA VAL A 7 -26.69 -8.03 27.39
C VAL A 7 -26.58 -7.76 25.88
N LEU A 8 -27.64 -7.24 25.27
CA LEU A 8 -27.67 -6.84 23.84
C LEU A 8 -26.67 -5.71 23.51
N VAL A 9 -26.45 -4.78 24.45
CA VAL A 9 -25.44 -3.71 24.27
C VAL A 9 -24.03 -4.28 24.38
N ILE A 10 -23.78 -5.22 25.29
CA ILE A 10 -22.46 -5.84 25.50
C ILE A 10 -22.07 -6.72 24.30
N GLU A 11 -22.98 -7.56 23.80
CA GLU A 11 -22.73 -8.39 22.60
C GLU A 11 -22.47 -7.54 21.34
N ASN A 12 -23.14 -6.41 21.19
CA ASN A 12 -22.90 -5.48 20.08
C ASN A 12 -21.59 -4.68 20.20
N THR A 13 -21.03 -4.52 21.41
CA THR A 13 -19.70 -3.92 21.59
C THR A 13 -18.56 -4.91 21.33
N GLU A 14 -18.72 -6.19 21.62
CA GLU A 14 -17.67 -7.19 21.30
C GLU A 14 -17.60 -7.53 19.80
N LEU A 15 -18.68 -7.31 19.05
CA LEU A 15 -18.72 -7.38 17.59
C LEU A 15 -18.19 -6.12 16.88
N ARG A 16 -17.71 -5.10 17.61
CA ARG A 16 -17.01 -3.95 17.00
C ARG A 16 -15.57 -4.35 16.61
N LYS A 17 -15.48 -4.96 15.44
CA LYS A 17 -14.36 -4.87 14.49
C LYS A 17 -12.99 -5.35 15.01
N HIS A 18 -12.86 -6.65 15.22
CA HIS A 18 -11.55 -7.30 15.20
C HIS A 18 -11.05 -7.58 13.75
N ASN A 19 -11.08 -6.55 12.90
CA ASN A 19 -10.54 -6.58 11.52
C ASN A 19 -9.76 -5.29 11.20
N THR A 20 -9.03 -4.75 12.18
CA THR A 20 -8.28 -3.47 12.07
C THR A 20 -6.91 -3.61 11.38
N GLY A 21 -6.65 -4.74 10.71
CA GLY A 21 -5.43 -4.96 9.94
C GLY A 21 -5.51 -4.57 8.46
N SER A 22 -6.68 -4.34 7.85
CA SER A 22 -6.75 -4.25 6.37
C SER A 22 -6.57 -2.84 5.79
N ASP A 23 -7.34 -1.84 6.24
CA ASP A 23 -7.44 -0.54 5.54
C ASP A 23 -6.09 0.21 5.45
N LYS A 24 -5.34 0.28 6.55
CA LYS A 24 -4.03 0.98 6.53
C LYS A 24 -3.09 0.37 5.49
N TRP A 25 -2.89 -0.95 5.51
CA TRP A 25 -1.95 -1.58 4.59
C TRP A 25 -2.47 -1.55 3.15
N ASP A 26 -3.78 -1.59 2.94
CA ASP A 26 -4.36 -1.40 1.63
C ASP A 26 -4.07 0.00 1.07
N ARG A 27 -4.19 1.05 1.87
CA ARG A 27 -3.79 2.42 1.47
C ARG A 27 -2.30 2.51 1.15
N TYR A 28 -1.44 1.92 1.98
CA TYR A 28 0.01 1.89 1.72
C TYR A 28 0.34 1.15 0.42
N LEU A 29 -0.43 0.11 0.06
CA LEU A 29 -0.28 -0.59 -1.21
C LEU A 29 -0.79 0.22 -2.40
N ASP A 30 -1.86 0.98 -2.22
CA ASP A 30 -2.36 1.92 -3.23
C ASP A 30 -1.34 3.01 -3.51
N ASP A 31 -0.81 3.65 -2.46
CA ASP A 31 0.24 4.65 -2.54
C ASP A 31 1.50 4.06 -3.19
N TYR A 32 1.92 2.87 -2.76
CA TYR A 32 3.08 2.18 -3.31
C TYR A 32 2.94 1.97 -4.82
N ASN A 33 1.78 1.48 -5.27
CA ASN A 33 1.49 1.31 -6.69
C ASN A 33 1.38 2.64 -7.44
N ASN A 34 0.86 3.70 -6.81
CA ASN A 34 0.74 5.02 -7.44
C ASN A 34 2.10 5.69 -7.63
N TYR A 35 2.97 5.66 -6.62
CA TYR A 35 4.33 6.18 -6.75
C TYR A 35 5.14 5.43 -7.82
N VAL A 36 4.95 4.12 -7.95
CA VAL A 36 5.55 3.34 -9.06
C VAL A 36 5.05 3.81 -10.43
N LYS A 37 3.74 4.07 -10.56
CA LYS A 37 3.16 4.55 -11.81
C LYS A 37 3.68 5.95 -12.18
N GLU A 38 3.66 6.88 -11.22
CA GLU A 38 4.15 8.24 -11.44
C GLU A 38 5.66 8.26 -11.68
N TYR A 39 6.44 7.39 -11.02
CA TYR A 39 7.85 7.18 -11.34
C TYR A 39 8.03 6.83 -12.82
N ASN A 40 7.34 5.79 -13.31
CA ASN A 40 7.48 5.37 -14.71
C ASN A 40 7.06 6.48 -15.69
N LYS A 41 5.97 7.18 -15.40
CA LYS A 41 5.48 8.30 -16.21
C LYS A 41 6.50 9.43 -16.28
N HIS A 42 6.99 9.90 -15.14
CA HIS A 42 7.98 10.99 -15.09
C HIS A 42 9.33 10.54 -15.64
N TYR A 43 9.73 9.30 -15.44
CA TYR A 43 10.95 8.76 -16.05
C TYR A 43 10.89 8.83 -17.58
N LEU A 44 9.80 8.34 -18.19
CA LEU A 44 9.62 8.40 -19.65
C LEU A 44 9.54 9.83 -20.19
N ASN A 45 8.95 10.76 -19.44
CA ASN A 45 8.89 12.16 -19.82
C ASN A 45 10.26 12.86 -19.66
N ALA A 46 11.01 12.52 -18.62
CA ALA A 46 12.37 13.02 -18.40
C ALA A 46 13.31 12.60 -19.54
N LEU A 47 13.18 11.38 -20.06
CA LEU A 47 13.91 10.93 -21.25
C LEU A 47 13.60 11.76 -22.51
N LYS A 48 12.45 12.43 -22.55
CA LYS A 48 12.05 13.35 -23.64
C LYS A 48 12.47 14.81 -23.37
N GLY A 49 13.18 15.08 -22.28
CA GLY A 49 13.63 16.43 -21.90
C GLY A 49 12.63 17.24 -21.06
N ASP A 50 11.59 16.61 -20.49
CA ASP A 50 10.66 17.32 -19.59
C ASP A 50 11.34 17.66 -18.25
N GLU A 51 11.71 18.92 -18.06
CA GLU A 51 12.47 19.43 -16.90
C GLU A 51 11.76 19.17 -15.56
N ARG A 52 10.43 19.32 -15.53
CA ARG A 52 9.63 19.04 -14.33
C ARG A 52 9.74 17.57 -13.96
N SER A 53 9.68 16.69 -14.95
CA SER A 53 9.74 15.25 -14.76
C SER A 53 11.14 14.79 -14.35
N ILE A 54 12.20 15.44 -14.85
CA ILE A 54 13.60 15.21 -14.41
C ILE A 54 13.72 15.36 -12.88
N SER A 55 13.03 16.36 -12.32
CA SER A 55 13.04 16.62 -10.88
C SER A 55 12.10 15.70 -10.08
N LEU A 56 10.99 15.26 -10.68
CA LEU A 56 9.96 14.49 -9.98
C LEU A 56 10.21 12.98 -9.96
N TYR A 57 10.77 12.38 -11.02
CA TYR A 57 10.96 10.93 -11.03
C TYR A 57 11.87 10.44 -9.87
N PRO A 58 12.96 11.13 -9.47
CA PRO A 58 13.77 10.71 -8.32
C PRO A 58 12.97 10.75 -7.01
N TYR A 59 12.15 11.79 -6.82
CA TYR A 59 11.28 11.90 -5.65
C TYR A 59 10.26 10.76 -5.57
N MET A 60 9.61 10.44 -6.69
CA MET A 60 8.69 9.29 -6.75
C MET A 60 9.42 8.00 -6.43
N LYS A 61 10.70 7.88 -6.86
CA LYS A 61 11.56 6.73 -6.56
C LYS A 61 11.87 6.59 -5.06
N GLU A 62 12.11 7.69 -4.38
CA GLU A 62 12.36 7.66 -2.94
C GLU A 62 11.10 7.21 -2.17
N LYS A 63 9.93 7.73 -2.55
CA LYS A 63 8.67 7.45 -1.86
C LYS A 63 8.22 5.99 -1.94
N TRP A 64 8.23 5.37 -3.12
CA TRP A 64 7.88 3.94 -3.20
C TRP A 64 8.95 3.06 -2.53
N GLU A 65 10.25 3.41 -2.53
CA GLU A 65 11.27 2.66 -1.80
C GLU A 65 11.05 2.72 -0.28
N GLU A 66 10.66 3.88 0.25
CA GLU A 66 10.27 4.02 1.65
C GLU A 66 9.07 3.13 1.99
N LEU A 67 8.02 3.16 1.15
CA LEU A 67 6.84 2.30 1.33
C LEU A 67 7.19 0.81 1.22
N LYS A 68 8.08 0.43 0.31
CA LYS A 68 8.59 -0.94 0.19
C LYS A 68 9.23 -1.40 1.49
N LYS A 69 10.10 -0.59 2.10
CA LYS A 69 10.72 -0.90 3.41
C LYS A 69 9.65 -1.10 4.50
N ARG A 70 8.64 -0.23 4.54
CA ARG A 70 7.54 -0.33 5.51
C ARG A 70 6.70 -1.60 5.30
N LEU A 71 6.39 -1.95 4.05
CA LEU A 71 5.66 -3.17 3.69
C LEU A 71 6.45 -4.44 4.01
N ILE A 72 7.77 -4.45 3.78
CA ILE A 72 8.64 -5.58 4.18
C ILE A 72 8.61 -5.77 5.70
N LYS A 73 8.72 -4.67 6.47
CA LYS A 73 8.61 -4.73 7.94
C LYS A 73 7.24 -5.27 8.37
N ALA A 74 6.17 -4.85 7.71
CA ALA A 74 4.81 -5.36 7.97
C ALA A 74 4.68 -6.85 7.67
N TYR A 75 5.25 -7.31 6.55
CA TYR A 75 5.30 -8.72 6.16
C TYR A 75 6.03 -9.57 7.20
N ASN A 76 7.25 -9.17 7.59
CA ASN A 76 8.05 -9.89 8.59
C ASN A 76 7.34 -9.98 9.95
N ASN A 77 6.56 -8.96 10.30
CA ASN A 77 5.77 -8.93 11.52
C ASN A 77 4.39 -9.59 11.38
N LYS A 78 4.14 -10.34 10.29
CA LYS A 78 2.85 -11.01 9.98
C LYS A 78 1.64 -10.08 10.04
N ARG A 79 1.81 -8.81 9.64
CA ARG A 79 0.76 -7.78 9.65
C ARG A 79 0.01 -7.65 8.33
N LEU A 80 0.47 -8.33 7.28
CA LEU A 80 -0.19 -8.35 5.98
C LEU A 80 -1.02 -9.62 5.82
N SER A 81 -2.20 -9.47 5.22
CA SER A 81 -3.00 -10.60 4.75
C SER A 81 -2.42 -11.20 3.46
N ASP A 82 -2.79 -12.44 3.14
CA ASP A 82 -2.39 -13.09 1.88
C ASP A 82 -2.80 -12.28 0.64
N ARG A 83 -3.97 -11.64 0.69
CA ARG A 83 -4.45 -10.74 -0.37
C ARG A 83 -3.47 -9.59 -0.57
N GLN A 84 -3.02 -8.96 0.51
CA GLN A 84 -2.07 -7.85 0.49
C GLN A 84 -0.68 -8.29 0.04
N ILE A 85 -0.21 -9.47 0.47
CA ILE A 85 1.04 -10.07 0.00
C ILE A 85 1.01 -10.30 -1.51
N ARG A 86 -0.08 -10.88 -2.04
CA ARG A 86 -0.28 -11.03 -3.49
C ARG A 86 -0.26 -9.70 -4.23
N ARG A 87 -0.82 -8.63 -3.64
CA ARG A 87 -0.75 -7.27 -4.22
C ARG A 87 0.70 -6.76 -4.28
N VAL A 88 1.51 -6.94 -3.23
CA VAL A 88 2.93 -6.56 -3.23
C VAL A 88 3.67 -7.26 -4.38
N VAL A 89 3.51 -8.58 -4.51
CA VAL A 89 4.15 -9.36 -5.59
C VAL A 89 3.72 -8.86 -6.96
N LYS A 90 2.42 -8.61 -7.16
CA LYS A 90 1.88 -8.09 -8.43
C LYS A 90 2.44 -6.70 -8.77
N ILE A 91 2.62 -5.82 -7.79
CA ILE A 91 3.24 -4.51 -8.00
C ILE A 91 4.70 -4.70 -8.40
N ASN A 92 5.49 -5.47 -7.63
CA ASN A 92 6.90 -5.75 -7.93
C ASN A 92 7.12 -6.34 -9.32
N MET A 93 6.26 -7.24 -9.77
CA MET A 93 6.32 -7.77 -11.13
C MET A 93 6.15 -6.69 -12.20
N LYS A 94 5.29 -5.69 -11.99
CA LYS A 94 5.14 -4.56 -12.94
C LYS A 94 6.40 -3.72 -13.02
N ILE A 95 7.07 -3.50 -11.89
CA ILE A 95 8.34 -2.76 -11.83
C ILE A 95 9.40 -3.48 -12.65
N VAL A 96 9.60 -4.78 -12.39
CA VAL A 96 10.57 -5.59 -13.14
C VAL A 96 10.28 -5.53 -14.63
N LYS A 97 9.01 -5.71 -15.04
CA LYS A 97 8.60 -5.59 -16.45
C LYS A 97 8.83 -4.21 -17.06
N ALA A 98 8.81 -3.14 -16.27
CA ALA A 98 9.07 -1.79 -16.74
C ALA A 98 10.58 -1.49 -16.86
N CYS A 99 11.41 -2.04 -15.96
CA CYS A 99 12.86 -1.86 -15.97
C CYS A 99 13.58 -2.71 -17.03
N PHE A 100 13.06 -3.90 -17.35
CA PHE A 100 13.67 -4.83 -18.31
C PHE A 100 12.93 -4.86 -19.66
N LYS A 101 12.39 -3.72 -20.09
CA LYS A 101 11.65 -3.60 -21.34
C LYS A 101 12.51 -3.01 -22.46
#